data_AF-A0A177L9L2-F1
#
_entry.id   AF-A0A177L9L2-F1
#
_cell.length_a   1.000
_cell.length_b   1.000
_cell.length_c   1.000
_cell.angle_alpha   90.00
_cell.angle_beta   90.00
_cell.angle_gamma   90.00
#
_symmetry.space_group_name_H-M   'P 1'
#
loop_
_entity.id
_entity.type
_entity.pdbx_description
1 polymer ?
#
loop_
_entity_poly.entity_id
_entity_poly.type
_entity_poly.pdbx_seq_one_letter_code
_entity_poly.pdbx_strand_id
1 'polypeptide(L)'
;MKQIEELETSGWIICKGDMFSNGYAENHLKVTNIELDDAEGFEGPDNAKIYCVMVNANDHDEIVSAEQWHRAWYINDSWYK
;
A
#
# COMPACT_ATOMS: atom_id res chain seq x y z
N MET A 1 1.30 -2.23 -17.34
CA MET A 1 0.94 -1.71 -16.00
C MET A 1 -0.55 -1.44 -16.00
N LYS A 2 -1.27 -2.23 -15.22
CA LYS A 2 -2.73 -2.16 -15.10
C LYS A 2 -3.09 -1.66 -13.71
N GLN A 3 -3.89 -0.59 -13.64
CA GLN A 3 -4.45 -0.10 -12.39
C GLN A 3 -5.67 -0.94 -12.01
N ILE A 4 -5.78 -1.23 -10.71
CA ILE A 4 -6.86 -2.02 -10.11
C ILE A 4 -7.29 -1.38 -8.79
N GLU A 5 -8.52 -1.66 -8.36
CA GLU A 5 -9.08 -1.10 -7.12
C GLU A 5 -8.84 -2.01 -5.89
N GLU A 6 -8.67 -3.31 -6.13
CA GLU A 6 -8.51 -4.34 -5.11
C GLU A 6 -7.50 -5.38 -5.58
N LEU A 7 -6.66 -5.83 -4.66
CA LEU A 7 -5.61 -6.83 -4.86
C LEU A 7 -5.54 -7.78 -3.67
N GLU A 8 -5.80 -9.07 -3.92
CA GLU A 8 -5.56 -10.13 -2.93
C GLU A 8 -4.08 -10.54 -2.96
N THR A 9 -3.35 -10.26 -1.88
CA THR A 9 -1.94 -10.62 -1.68
C THR A 9 -1.83 -11.84 -0.75
N SER A 10 -0.62 -12.33 -0.51
CA SER A 10 -0.39 -13.40 0.47
C SER A 10 -0.69 -13.01 1.92
N GLY A 11 -0.78 -11.72 2.23
CA GLY A 11 -1.05 -11.21 3.58
C GLY A 11 -2.42 -10.54 3.72
N TRP A 12 -2.78 -9.66 2.79
CA TRP A 12 -3.93 -8.77 2.90
C TRP A 12 -4.72 -8.70 1.60
N ILE A 13 -6.01 -8.38 1.71
CA ILE A 13 -6.76 -7.80 0.60
C ILE A 13 -6.53 -6.28 0.68
N ILE A 14 -5.76 -5.75 -0.26
CA ILE A 14 -5.38 -4.34 -0.35
C ILE A 14 -6.30 -3.64 -1.33
N CYS A 15 -6.98 -2.60 -0.87
CA CYS A 15 -7.87 -1.74 -1.64
C CYS A 15 -7.38 -0.30 -1.61
N LYS A 16 -7.77 0.48 -2.62
CA LYS A 16 -7.56 1.94 -2.59
C LYS A 16 -8.29 2.56 -1.39
N GLY A 17 -7.59 3.42 -0.65
CA GLY A 17 -8.07 4.06 0.56
C GLY A 17 -7.86 3.25 1.84
N ASP A 18 -7.38 2.01 1.74
CA ASP A 18 -6.99 1.25 2.92
C ASP A 18 -5.92 1.98 3.71
N MET A 19 -5.96 1.79 5.03
CA MET A 19 -5.01 2.33 5.96
C MET A 19 -4.25 1.20 6.64
N PHE A 20 -2.96 1.40 6.82
CA PHE A 20 -2.12 0.48 7.56
C PHE A 20 -1.28 1.23 8.60
N SER A 21 -1.11 0.62 9.77
CA SER A 21 -0.19 1.06 10.81
C SER A 21 1.02 0.11 10.86
N ASN A 22 2.16 0.57 11.36
CA ASN A 22 3.30 -0.32 11.63
C ASN A 22 3.52 -0.52 13.15
N GLY A 23 2.58 -0.07 13.99
CA GLY A 23 2.64 -0.17 15.45
C GLY A 23 3.70 0.69 16.15
N TYR A 24 4.58 1.39 15.40
CA TYR A 24 5.66 2.21 15.94
C TYR A 24 5.57 3.68 15.54
N ALA A 25 5.05 3.97 14.35
CA ALA A 25 4.95 5.31 13.82
C ALA A 25 3.65 6.00 14.28
N GLU A 26 3.74 7.31 14.53
CA GLU A 26 2.58 8.18 14.82
C GLU A 26 1.70 8.44 13.58
N ASN A 27 2.04 7.83 12.44
CA ASN A 27 1.40 8.04 11.14
C ASN A 27 0.96 6.71 10.53
N HIS A 28 -0.11 6.75 9.74
CA HIS A 28 -0.63 5.61 8.99
C HIS A 28 -0.28 5.73 7.51
N LEU A 29 -0.11 4.60 6.85
CA LEU A 29 0.04 4.50 5.41
C LEU A 29 -1.35 4.38 4.78
N LYS A 30 -1.73 5.33 3.93
CA LYS A 30 -3.01 5.32 3.19
C LYS A 30 -2.75 5.00 1.72
N VAL A 31 -3.38 3.93 1.22
CA VAL A 31 -3.23 3.49 -0.16
C VAL A 31 -3.95 4.45 -1.11
N THR A 32 -3.25 4.94 -2.12
CA THR A 32 -3.80 5.87 -3.13
C THR A 32 -4.03 5.18 -4.47
N ASN A 33 -3.23 4.17 -4.81
CA ASN A 33 -3.32 3.45 -6.07
C ASN A 33 -2.64 2.07 -6.00
N ILE A 34 -3.04 1.16 -6.88
CA ILE A 34 -2.48 -0.19 -6.99
C ILE A 34 -2.21 -0.46 -8.46
N GLU A 35 -0.98 -0.87 -8.78
CA GLU A 35 -0.57 -1.23 -10.14
C GLU A 35 0.03 -2.62 -10.20
N LEU A 36 -0.53 -3.45 -11.07
CA LEU A 36 0.08 -4.72 -11.45
C LEU A 36 1.24 -4.47 -12.41
N ASP A 37 2.39 -5.02 -12.06
CA ASP A 37 3.59 -5.02 -12.88
C ASP A 37 3.48 -6.20 -13.86
N ASP A 38 3.39 -5.90 -15.16
CA ASP A 38 3.30 -6.92 -16.22
C ASP A 38 4.69 -7.28 -16.77
N ALA A 39 5.77 -6.85 -16.09
CA ALA A 39 7.14 -7.14 -16.50
C ALA A 39 7.53 -8.59 -16.17
N GLU A 40 8.23 -9.25 -17.10
CA GLU A 40 8.71 -10.63 -16.93
C GLU A 40 9.49 -10.79 -15.60
N GLY A 41 9.09 -11.78 -14.80
CA GLY A 41 9.73 -12.09 -13.51
C GLY A 41 9.18 -11.33 -12.29
N PHE A 42 8.26 -10.38 -12.48
CA PHE A 42 7.52 -9.71 -11.39
C PHE A 42 6.03 -10.08 -11.37
N GLU A 43 5.69 -11.23 -11.94
CA GLU A 43 4.33 -11.73 -11.96
C GLU A 43 3.87 -12.09 -10.53
N GLY A 44 2.63 -11.73 -10.20
CA GLY A 44 1.99 -12.10 -8.94
C GLY A 44 1.58 -10.90 -8.06
N PRO A 45 0.57 -11.08 -7.19
CA PRO A 45 -0.02 -9.98 -6.43
C PRO A 45 0.97 -9.35 -5.45
N ASP A 46 1.86 -10.14 -4.85
CA ASP A 46 2.86 -9.65 -3.90
C ASP A 46 3.92 -8.73 -4.53
N ASN A 47 4.05 -8.77 -5.86
CA ASN A 47 4.94 -7.89 -6.62
C ASN A 47 4.25 -6.63 -7.15
N ALA A 48 2.95 -6.45 -6.92
CA ALA A 48 2.25 -5.22 -7.30
C ALA A 48 2.88 -4.00 -6.64
N LYS A 49 2.80 -2.85 -7.32
CA LYS A 49 3.18 -1.55 -6.76
C LYS A 49 1.98 -0.97 -6.02
N ILE A 50 2.16 -0.72 -4.74
CA ILE A 50 1.20 -0.05 -3.87
C ILE A 50 1.67 1.38 -3.70
N TYR A 51 0.94 2.32 -4.28
CA TYR A 51 1.16 3.75 -4.08
C TYR A 51 0.41 4.19 -2.84
N CYS A 52 1.06 5.04 -2.04
CA CYS A 52 0.55 5.45 -0.75
C CYS A 52 1.12 6.79 -0.31
N VAL A 53 0.42 7.41 0.63
CA VAL A 53 0.88 8.58 1.38
C VAL A 53 0.90 8.24 2.86
N MET A 54 1.79 8.88 3.62
CA MET A 54 1.64 8.88 5.07
C MET A 54 0.62 9.93 5.47
N VAL A 55 -0.27 9.57 6.38
CA VAL A 55 -1.29 10.46 6.98
C VAL A 55 -1.17 10.47 8.50
N ASN A 56 -1.62 11.54 9.12
CA ASN A 56 -1.70 11.63 10.58
C ASN A 56 -2.64 10.54 11.11
N ALA A 57 -2.24 9.80 12.15
CA ALA A 57 -3.05 8.71 12.70
C ALA A 57 -4.36 9.19 13.37
N ASN A 58 -4.46 10.48 13.74
CA ASN A 58 -5.66 11.07 14.33
C ASN A 58 -6.50 11.87 13.32
N ASP A 59 -5.91 12.25 12.18
CA ASP A 59 -6.57 12.97 11.09
C ASP A 59 -6.12 12.40 9.74
N HIS A 60 -6.87 11.44 9.23
CA HIS A 60 -6.51 10.66 8.03
C HIS A 60 -6.59 11.43 6.70
N ASP A 61 -6.97 12.71 6.75
CA ASP A 61 -6.94 13.62 5.60
C ASP A 61 -5.72 14.55 5.63
N GLU A 62 -5.02 14.65 6.77
CA GLU A 62 -3.76 15.36 6.88
C GLU A 62 -2.61 14.50 6.33
N ILE A 63 -2.16 14.83 5.11
CA ILE A 63 -1.01 14.20 4.47
C ILE A 63 0.28 14.73 5.10
N VAL A 64 1.07 13.84 5.69
CA VAL A 64 2.34 14.17 6.37
C VAL A 64 3.58 13.89 5.52
N SER A 65 3.44 13.13 4.42
CA SER A 65 4.53 12.89 3.47
C SER A 65 4.04 12.90 2.02
N ALA A 66 4.96 13.20 1.09
CA ALA A 66 4.71 13.01 -0.33
C ALA A 66 4.37 11.55 -0.67
N GLU A 67 3.72 11.34 -1.81
CA GLU A 67 3.38 10.01 -2.32
C GLU A 67 4.64 9.20 -2.61
N GLN A 68 4.59 7.94 -2.23
CA GLN A 68 5.62 6.95 -2.46
C GLN A 68 4.98 5.63 -2.88
N TRP A 69 5.79 4.68 -3.32
CA TRP A 69 5.32 3.35 -3.64
C TRP A 69 6.20 2.29 -3.00
N HIS A 70 5.57 1.17 -2.66
CA HIS A 70 6.23 -0.04 -2.17
C HIS A 70 5.72 -1.26 -2.92
N ARG A 71 6.44 -2.38 -2.83
CA ARG A 71 5.90 -3.66 -3.28
C ARG A 71 4.88 -4.18 -2.28
N ALA A 72 3.85 -4.88 -2.74
CA ALA A 72 2.81 -5.46 -1.87
C ALA A 72 3.40 -6.37 -0.77
N TRP A 73 4.43 -7.18 -1.06
CA TRP A 73 5.10 -7.99 -0.04
C TRP A 73 5.68 -7.15 1.10
N TYR A 74 6.16 -5.93 0.83
CA TYR A 74 6.69 -5.04 1.87
C TYR A 74 5.58 -4.54 2.79
N ILE A 75 4.39 -4.27 2.22
CA ILE A 75 3.21 -3.93 3.01
C ILE A 75 2.81 -5.12 3.89
N ASN A 76 2.78 -6.33 3.34
CA ASN A 76 2.46 -7.55 4.10
C ASN A 76 3.40 -7.77 5.30
N ASP A 77 4.70 -7.55 5.12
CA ASP A 77 5.71 -7.84 6.15
C ASP A 77 5.85 -6.75 7.22
N SER A 78 5.61 -5.48 6.84
CA SER A 78 5.97 -4.33 7.68
C SER A 78 4.78 -3.55 8.23
N TRP A 79 3.57 -3.83 7.74
CA TRP A 79 2.38 -3.05 8.03
C TRP A 79 1.18 -3.94 8.36
N TYR A 80 0.31 -3.42 9.22
CA TYR A 80 -0.88 -4.07 9.76
C TYR A 80 -2.11 -3.24 9.47
N LYS A 81 -3.17 -3.90 9.00
CA LYS A 81 -4.44 -3.26 8.66
C LYS A 81 -5.31 -3.05 9.91
#